data_AF-A0A817MPH3-F1
#
_entry.id   AF-A0A817MPH3-F1
#
_cell.length_a   1.000
_cell.length_b   1.000
_cell.length_c   1.000
_cell.angle_alpha   90.00
_cell.angle_beta   90.00
_cell.angle_gamma   90.00
#
_symmetry.space_group_name_H-M   'P 1'
#
loop_
_entity.id
_entity.type
_entity.pdbx_description
1 polymer ?
#
loop_
_entity_poly.entity_id
_entity_poly.type
_entity_poly.pdbx_seq_one_letter_code
_entity_poly.pdbx_strand_id
1 'polypeptide(L)'
;IVLADKFRYTSEGNAITIKGIDDVQQFLAIREALALDIENKIQISIFHLLSAIFHLKNVIINEDNEESSFIKESDKEFSIFCSLI
;
A
#
# COMPACT_ATOMS: atom_id res chain seq x y z
N ILE A 1 1.26 0.75 12.86
CA ILE A 1 0.81 1.76 11.88
C ILE A 1 2.03 2.12 11.05
N VAL A 2 1.98 1.89 9.73
CA VAL A 2 2.99 2.39 8.79
C VAL A 2 2.49 3.75 8.30
N LEU A 3 3.37 4.75 8.26
CA LEU A 3 3.01 6.10 7.85
C LEU A 3 3.00 6.22 6.31
N ALA A 4 2.18 7.14 5.79
CA ALA A 4 2.07 7.39 4.36
C ALA A 4 3.37 7.91 3.72
N ASP A 5 4.33 8.43 4.51
CA ASP A 5 5.65 8.82 3.99
C ASP A 5 6.55 7.63 3.63
N LYS A 6 6.18 6.41 4.02
CA LYS A 6 6.96 5.18 3.74
C LYS A 6 6.70 4.61 2.36
N PHE A 7 5.65 5.03 1.67
CA PHE A 7 5.32 4.52 0.34
C PHE A 7 5.49 5.62 -0.70
N ARG A 8 6.18 5.31 -1.81
CA ARG A 8 6.43 6.31 -2.86
C ARG A 8 5.12 6.85 -3.45
N TYR A 9 4.11 5.99 -3.65
CA TYR A 9 2.80 6.41 -4.17
C TYR A 9 2.06 7.44 -3.31
N THR A 10 2.38 7.55 -2.02
CA THR A 10 1.71 8.49 -1.12
C THR A 10 2.62 9.65 -0.69
N SER A 11 3.92 9.62 -1.01
CA SER A 11 4.91 10.60 -0.55
C SER A 11 5.48 11.51 -1.64
N GLU A 12 5.33 11.20 -2.94
CA GLU A 12 5.90 11.99 -4.05
C GLU A 12 5.43 13.45 -4.10
N GLY A 13 4.23 13.74 -3.57
CA GLY A 13 3.71 15.11 -3.46
C GLY A 13 4.26 15.92 -2.28
N ASN A 14 5.09 15.33 -1.41
CA ASN A 14 5.58 15.93 -0.16
C ASN A 14 4.48 16.50 0.76
N ALA A 15 3.25 15.99 0.65
CA ALA A 15 2.11 16.39 1.46
C ALA A 15 1.27 15.16 1.77
N ILE A 16 1.45 14.59 2.97
CA ILE A 16 0.78 13.35 3.40
C ILE A 16 -0.43 13.59 4.32
N THR A 17 -0.74 14.86 4.61
CA THR A 17 -1.84 15.26 5.48
C THR A 17 -2.63 16.40 4.87
N ILE A 18 -3.93 16.43 5.08
CA ILE A 18 -4.80 17.55 4.70
C ILE A 18 -5.25 18.27 5.98
N LYS A 19 -5.09 19.60 6.01
CA LYS A 19 -5.48 20.40 7.18
C LYS A 19 -6.97 20.20 7.49
N GLY A 20 -7.26 19.82 8.74
CA GLY A 20 -8.63 19.62 9.23
C GLY A 20 -9.23 18.25 8.88
N ILE A 21 -8.46 17.34 8.30
CA ILE A 21 -8.88 15.97 7.99
C ILE A 21 -8.13 14.99 8.90
N ASP A 22 -8.88 14.06 9.49
CA ASP A 22 -8.34 12.92 10.24
C ASP A 22 -8.56 11.64 9.41
N ASP A 23 -7.50 11.14 8.78
CA ASP A 23 -7.56 9.98 7.90
C ASP A 23 -7.99 8.69 8.63
N VAL A 24 -7.73 8.59 9.94
CA VAL A 24 -8.19 7.44 10.74
C VAL A 24 -9.71 7.47 10.88
N GLN A 25 -10.28 8.63 11.20
CA GLN A 25 -11.73 8.79 11.27
C GLN A 25 -12.40 8.55 9.90
N GLN A 26 -11.81 9.05 8.82
CA GLN A 26 -12.33 8.83 7.47
C GLN A 26 -12.29 7.35 7.09
N PHE A 27 -11.22 6.62 7.43
CA PHE A 27 -11.13 5.19 7.17
C PHE A 27 -12.20 4.39 7.94
N LEU A 28 -12.45 4.73 9.20
CA LEU A 28 -13.52 4.10 9.98
C LEU A 28 -14.90 4.36 9.36
N ALA A 29 -15.19 5.59 8.95
CA ALA A 29 -16.43 5.92 8.26
C ALA A 29 -16.60 5.14 6.95
N ILE A 30 -15.53 4.96 6.17
CA ILE A 30 -15.55 4.12 4.95
C ILE A 30 -15.88 2.67 5.31
N ARG A 31 -15.28 2.09 6.36
CA ARG A 31 -15.58 0.71 6.78
C ARG A 31 -17.03 0.52 7.19
N GLU A 32 -17.57 1.48 7.94
CA GLU A 32 -18.98 1.47 8.35
C GLU A 32 -19.91 1.58 7.13
N ALA A 33 -19.60 2.48 6.19
CA ALA A 33 -20.38 2.64 4.97
C ALA A 33 -20.36 1.39 4.08
N LEU A 34 -19.18 0.75 3.91
CA LEU A 34 -19.08 -0.49 3.13
C LEU A 34 -19.80 -1.65 3.82
N ALA A 35 -19.88 -1.67 5.15
CA ALA A 35 -20.54 -2.74 5.90
C ALA A 35 -22.06 -2.82 5.67
N LEU A 36 -22.65 -1.83 4.99
CA LEU A 36 -24.05 -1.88 4.57
C LEU A 36 -24.32 -3.00 3.56
N ASP A 37 -23.42 -3.19 2.59
CA ASP A 37 -23.62 -4.12 1.46
C ASP A 37 -22.41 -5.03 1.18
N ILE A 38 -21.28 -4.83 1.86
CA ILE A 38 -20.04 -5.56 1.63
C ILE A 38 -19.61 -6.28 2.91
N GLU A 39 -19.58 -7.61 2.83
CA GLU A 39 -19.09 -8.46 3.91
C GLU A 39 -17.68 -8.06 4.36
N ASN A 40 -17.42 -8.12 5.67
CA ASN A 40 -16.11 -7.76 6.23
C ASN A 40 -14.96 -8.53 5.58
N LYS A 41 -15.16 -9.80 5.18
CA LYS A 41 -14.14 -10.58 4.46
C LYS A 41 -13.73 -9.91 3.14
N ILE A 42 -14.70 -9.40 2.38
CA ILE A 42 -14.44 -8.72 1.10
C ILE A 42 -13.76 -7.37 1.36
N GLN A 43 -14.20 -6.62 2.38
CA GLN A 43 -13.53 -5.36 2.76
C GLN A 43 -12.04 -5.59 3.11
N ILE A 44 -11.74 -6.62 3.90
CA ILE A 44 -10.35 -6.98 4.22
C ILE A 44 -9.56 -7.33 2.97
N SER A 45 -10.15 -8.09 2.02
CA SER A 45 -9.49 -8.36 0.74
C SER A 45 -9.19 -7.11 -0.08
N ILE A 46 -10.10 -6.12 -0.10
CA ILE A 46 -9.87 -4.82 -0.76
C ILE A 46 -8.69 -4.10 -0.10
N PHE A 47 -8.64 -4.05 1.24
CA PHE A 47 -7.55 -3.38 1.95
C PHE A 47 -6.22 -4.12 1.81
N HIS A 48 -6.21 -5.45 1.74
CA HIS A 48 -5.01 -6.23 1.41
C HIS A 48 -4.51 -5.91 0.00
N LEU A 49 -5.40 -5.83 -0.99
CA LEU A 49 -5.02 -5.45 -2.35
C LEU A 49 -4.40 -4.05 -2.41
N LEU A 50 -5.00 -3.07 -1.70
CA LEU A 50 -4.43 -1.72 -1.60
C LEU A 50 -3.05 -1.72 -0.92
N SER A 51 -2.90 -2.48 0.16
CA SER A 51 -1.62 -2.67 0.85
C SER A 51 -0.56 -3.28 -0.08
N ALA A 52 -0.93 -4.29 -0.88
CA ALA A 52 -0.04 -4.90 -1.87
C ALA A 52 0.43 -3.87 -2.91
N ILE A 53 -0.47 -3.02 -3.42
CA ILE A 53 -0.12 -1.97 -4.39
C ILE A 53 0.92 -0.98 -3.79
N PHE A 54 0.77 -0.62 -2.52
CA PHE A 54 1.73 0.27 -1.85
C PHE A 54 3.11 -0.36 -1.71
N HIS A 55 3.19 -1.62 -1.26
CA HIS A 55 4.47 -2.34 -1.15
C HIS A 55 5.12 -2.58 -2.52
N LEU A 56 4.34 -2.90 -3.55
CA LEU A 56 4.85 -3.13 -4.91
C LEU A 56 5.67 -1.94 -5.42
N LYS A 57 5.23 -0.71 -5.13
CA LYS A 57 5.93 0.49 -5.60
C LYS A 57 7.28 0.72 -4.91
N ASN A 58 7.43 0.19 -3.70
CA ASN A 58 8.67 0.28 -2.95
C ASN A 58 9.67 -0.82 -3.32
N VAL A 59 9.28 -1.82 -4.13
CA VAL A 59 10.18 -2.86 -4.62
C VAL A 59 11.32 -2.23 -5.41
N ILE A 60 12.55 -2.61 -5.06
CA ILE A 60 13.75 -2.10 -5.71
C ILE A 60 14.08 -2.99 -6.89
N ILE A 61 13.86 -2.46 -8.09
CA ILE A 61 14.35 -3.05 -9.33
C ILE A 61 15.80 -2.62 -9.51
N ASN A 62 16.71 -3.58 -9.55
CA ASN A 62 18.14 -3.38 -9.72
C ASN A 62 18.51 -3.67 -11.18
N GLU A 63 19.45 -2.92 -11.72
CA GLU A 63 20.04 -3.21 -13.04
C GLU A 63 20.98 -4.41 -12.94
N ASP A 64 20.87 -5.35 -13.88
CA ASP A 64 21.77 -6.51 -14.03
C ASP A 64 22.77 -6.25 -15.16
N ASN A 65 22.27 -5.86 -16.33
CA ASN A 65 23.03 -5.32 -17.46
C ASN A 65 22.14 -4.38 -18.30
N GLU A 66 22.65 -3.88 -19.44
CA GLU A 66 21.92 -2.93 -20.30
C GLU A 66 20.56 -3.45 -20.81
N GLU A 67 20.36 -4.78 -20.83
CA GLU A 67 19.14 -5.43 -21.32
C GLU A 67 18.31 -6.11 -20.22
N SER A 68 18.80 -6.22 -18.99
CA SER A 68 18.10 -6.93 -17.91
C SER A 68 18.13 -6.23 -16.55
N SER A 69 17.13 -6.56 -15.74
CA SER A 69 16.99 -6.10 -14.36
C SER A 69 16.51 -7.24 -13.46
N PHE A 70 16.71 -7.09 -12.16
CA PHE A 70 16.36 -8.11 -11.17
C PHE A 70 15.87 -7.50 -9.86
N ILE A 71 15.11 -8.30 -9.12
CA ILE A 71 14.71 -8.02 -7.74
C ILE A 71 15.57 -8.91 -6.84
N LYS A 72 16.12 -8.35 -5.76
CA LYS A 72 16.88 -9.15 -4.78
C LYS A 72 15.92 -10.05 -4.01
N GLU A 73 16.28 -11.31 -3.78
CA GLU A 73 15.49 -12.22 -2.92
C GLU A 73 15.31 -11.67 -1.50
N SER A 74 16.26 -10.84 -1.03
CA SER A 74 16.19 -10.17 0.26
C SER A 74 15.36 -8.87 0.27
N ASP A 75 14.73 -8.50 -0.85
CA ASP A 75 13.84 -7.34 -0.92
C ASP A 75 12.58 -7.61 -0.07
N LYS A 76 12.48 -6.86 1.03
CA LYS A 76 11.41 -7.02 2.02
C LYS A 76 10.06 -6.56 1.46
N GLU A 77 10.04 -5.51 0.65
CA GLU A 77 8.80 -4.97 0.09
C GLU A 77 8.21 -5.95 -0.92
N PHE A 78 9.07 -6.61 -1.71
CA PHE A 78 8.66 -7.69 -2.61
C PHE A 78 8.12 -8.90 -1.84
N SER A 79 8.79 -9.30 -0.76
CA SER A 79 8.33 -10.40 0.09
C SER A 79 6.96 -10.11 0.71
N ILE A 80 6.74 -8.89 1.21
CA ILE A 80 5.45 -8.47 1.78
C ILE A 80 4.37 -8.44 0.69
N PHE A 81 4.66 -7.85 -0.46
CA PHE A 81 3.75 -7.85 -1.61
C PHE A 81 3.27 -9.26 -1.97
N CYS A 82 4.18 -10.22 -2.10
CA CYS A 82 3.85 -11.62 -2.39
C CYS A 82 3.00 -12.28 -1.30
N SER A 83 3.15 -11.88 -0.03
CA SER A 83 2.35 -12.44 1.07
C SER A 83 0.91 -11.92 1.15
N LEU A 84 0.64 -10.78 0.48
CA LEU A 84 -0.67 -10.10 0.50
C LEU A 84 -1.58 -10.52 -0.67
N ILE A 85 -1.05 -11.26 -1.65
CA ILE A 85 -1.74 -11.71 -2.87
C ILE A 85 -1.99 -13.22 -2.82
#